data_AF-A0A529ME46-F1
#
_entry.id   AF-A0A529ME46-F1
#
_cell.length_a   1.000
_cell.length_b   1.000
_cell.length_c   1.000
_cell.angle_alpha   90.00
_cell.angle_beta   90.00
_cell.angle_gamma   90.00
#
_symmetry.space_group_name_H-M   'P 1'
#
loop_
_entity.id
_entity.type
_entity.pdbx_description
1 polymer ?
#
loop_
_entity_poly.entity_id
_entity_poly.type
_entity_poly.pdbx_seq_one_letter_code
_entity_poly.pdbx_strand_id
1 'polypeptide(L)'
;ASLMGIDRVVMMSGLPGGPGDANPNWIITDWPPECADIQRYQWDECIIPYWRDLVKFSNNLGIGKLCLELHGHQAVYNVQTLFRLRETVGETVGANYDPSHPMWMGADPIAAVRKLGSAIYY
;
A
#
# COMPACT_ATOMS: atom_id res chain seq x y z
N ALA A 1 -8.96 0.32 -17.48
CA ALA A 1 -8.01 -0.82 -17.60
C ALA A 1 -8.62 -1.98 -18.36
N SER A 2 -9.62 -2.70 -17.82
CA SER A 2 -10.23 -3.88 -18.47
C SER A 2 -10.76 -3.60 -19.89
N LEU A 3 -11.53 -2.53 -20.11
CA LEU A 3 -12.01 -2.12 -21.44
C LEU A 3 -10.90 -1.80 -22.46
N MET A 4 -9.69 -1.52 -21.97
CA MET A 4 -8.51 -1.23 -22.79
C MET A 4 -7.60 -2.46 -22.93
N GLY A 5 -7.98 -3.62 -22.39
CA GLY A 5 -7.15 -4.83 -22.40
C GLY A 5 -5.90 -4.77 -21.53
N ILE A 6 -5.88 -3.89 -20.51
CA ILE A 6 -4.73 -3.70 -19.61
C ILE A 6 -4.96 -4.48 -18.31
N ASP A 7 -4.00 -5.34 -17.94
CA ASP A 7 -4.03 -6.21 -16.75
C ASP A 7 -3.45 -5.58 -15.48
N ARG A 8 -2.84 -4.39 -15.61
CA ARG A 8 -2.15 -3.67 -14.53
C ARG A 8 -2.63 -2.24 -14.35
N VAL A 9 -2.65 -1.78 -13.10
CA VAL A 9 -3.04 -0.41 -12.73
C VAL A 9 -2.06 0.11 -11.69
N VAL A 10 -1.39 1.23 -12.00
CA VAL A 10 -0.56 1.97 -11.04
C VAL A 10 -1.45 2.89 -10.21
N MET A 11 -1.25 2.90 -8.89
CA MET A 11 -2.00 3.75 -7.97
C MET A 11 -1.29 3.92 -6.62
N MET A 12 -1.84 4.80 -5.79
CA MET A 12 -1.46 4.97 -4.39
C MET A 12 -2.37 4.13 -3.49
N SER A 13 -1.92 3.80 -2.27
CA SER A 13 -2.73 2.95 -1.37
C SER A 13 -3.93 3.66 -0.74
N GLY A 14 -3.91 5.00 -0.75
CA GLY A 14 -4.72 5.82 0.14
C GLY A 14 -4.16 5.82 1.57
N LEU A 15 -4.70 6.71 2.39
CA LEU A 15 -4.43 6.82 3.82
C LEU A 15 -5.66 7.41 4.53
N PRO A 16 -6.37 6.63 5.35
CA PRO A 16 -7.46 7.16 6.17
C PRO A 16 -6.95 8.11 7.27
N GLY A 17 -7.82 8.96 7.79
CA GLY A 17 -7.57 9.69 9.05
C GLY A 17 -7.68 8.77 10.27
N GLY A 18 -7.50 9.34 11.47
CA GLY A 18 -7.93 8.68 12.69
C GLY A 18 -9.44 8.67 12.86
N PRO A 19 -9.97 8.00 13.90
CA PRO A 19 -11.40 8.00 14.18
C PRO A 19 -11.95 9.44 14.34
N GLY A 20 -12.85 9.82 13.43
CA GLY A 20 -13.46 11.16 13.42
C GLY A 20 -12.64 12.26 12.72
N ASP A 21 -11.43 11.96 12.25
CA ASP A 21 -10.63 12.91 11.51
C ASP A 21 -11.15 13.08 10.08
N ALA A 22 -11.14 14.33 9.60
CA ALA A 22 -11.50 14.66 8.22
C ALA A 22 -10.31 14.57 7.24
N ASN A 23 -9.08 14.46 7.75
CA ASN A 23 -7.85 14.49 6.96
C ASN A 23 -7.01 13.23 7.21
N PRO A 24 -6.22 12.77 6.23
CA PRO A 24 -5.29 11.67 6.41
C PRO A 24 -4.30 11.91 7.55
N ASN A 25 -3.95 10.86 8.29
CA ASN A 25 -2.98 10.93 9.39
C ASN A 25 -1.81 9.98 9.12
N TRP A 26 -0.64 10.52 8.77
CA TRP A 26 0.55 9.71 8.53
C TRP A 26 1.40 9.60 9.79
N ILE A 27 1.24 8.49 10.48
CA ILE A 27 1.92 8.23 11.75
C ILE A 27 3.26 7.53 11.48
N ILE A 28 4.35 8.20 11.85
CA ILE A 28 5.74 7.72 11.68
C ILE A 28 6.44 7.42 13.02
N THR A 29 5.73 7.55 14.13
CA THR A 29 6.21 7.30 15.49
C THR A 29 5.20 6.42 16.23
N ASP A 30 5.69 5.46 17.01
CA ASP A 30 4.85 4.60 17.86
C ASP A 30 4.61 5.21 19.26
N TRP A 31 4.82 6.52 19.38
CA TRP A 31 4.62 7.29 20.60
C TRP A 31 3.93 8.63 20.30
N PRO A 32 2.93 9.04 21.11
CA PRO A 32 2.41 8.37 22.30
C PRO A 32 1.55 7.11 21.96
N PRO A 33 1.12 6.28 22.93
CA PRO A 33 0.44 5.01 22.65
C PRO A 33 -0.77 5.11 21.71
N GLU A 34 -1.45 6.26 21.69
CA GLU A 34 -2.58 6.58 20.81
C GLU A 34 -2.19 6.50 19.32
N CYS A 35 -0.92 6.74 18.97
CA CYS A 35 -0.41 6.55 17.62
C CYS A 35 -0.60 5.11 17.14
N ALA A 36 -0.37 4.13 18.02
CA ALA A 36 -0.55 2.72 17.69
C ALA A 36 -2.04 2.36 17.56
N ASP A 37 -2.91 2.94 18.38
CA ASP A 37 -4.36 2.72 18.30
C ASP A 37 -4.95 3.30 17.02
N ILE A 38 -4.51 4.50 16.61
CA ILE A 38 -4.90 5.09 15.33
C ILE A 38 -4.40 4.23 14.16
N GLN A 39 -3.14 3.81 14.18
CA GLN A 39 -2.61 2.92 13.13
C GLN A 39 -3.41 1.60 13.05
N ARG A 40 -3.81 1.03 14.20
CA ARG A 40 -4.64 -0.18 14.23
C ARG A 40 -6.00 0.05 13.59
N TYR A 41 -6.68 1.14 13.95
CA TYR A 41 -7.93 1.54 13.30
C TYR A 41 -7.77 1.73 11.79
N GLN A 42 -6.75 2.48 11.36
CA GLN A 42 -6.48 2.74 9.95
C GLN A 42 -6.28 1.44 9.17
N TRP A 43 -5.52 0.49 9.72
CA TRP A 43 -5.24 -0.77 9.04
C TRP A 43 -6.40 -1.76 9.08
N ASP A 44 -6.90 -2.05 10.27
CA ASP A 44 -7.79 -3.18 10.52
C ASP A 44 -9.24 -2.86 10.12
N GLU A 45 -9.69 -1.63 10.39
CA GLU A 45 -11.07 -1.21 10.14
C GLU A 45 -11.27 -0.53 8.77
N CYS A 46 -10.22 0.11 8.23
CA CYS A 46 -10.34 0.92 7.01
C CYS A 46 -9.60 0.29 5.81
N ILE A 47 -8.28 0.15 5.89
CA ILE A 47 -7.44 -0.26 4.76
C ILE A 47 -7.72 -1.71 4.35
N ILE A 48 -7.64 -2.67 5.28
CA ILE A 48 -7.77 -4.09 4.94
C ILE A 48 -9.15 -4.42 4.33
N PRO A 49 -10.30 -3.99 4.90
CA PRO A 49 -11.60 -4.26 4.31
C PRO A 49 -11.73 -3.69 2.89
N TYR A 50 -11.34 -2.42 2.70
CA TYR A 50 -11.37 -1.78 1.39
C TYR A 50 -10.52 -2.52 0.35
N TRP A 51 -9.29 -2.88 0.72
CA TRP A 51 -8.36 -3.53 -0.19
C TRP A 51 -8.76 -4.97 -0.53
N ARG A 52 -9.41 -5.71 0.39
CA ARG A 52 -9.98 -7.03 0.08
C ARG A 52 -11.05 -6.93 -1.01
N ASP A 53 -11.96 -5.96 -0.87
CA ASP A 53 -13.03 -5.74 -1.83
C ASP A 53 -12.48 -5.25 -3.17
N LEU A 54 -11.51 -4.33 -3.14
CA LEU A 54 -10.85 -3.82 -4.34
C LEU A 54 -10.11 -4.93 -5.10
N VAL A 55 -9.33 -5.77 -4.41
CA VAL A 55 -8.62 -6.90 -5.04
C VAL A 55 -9.61 -7.88 -5.67
N LYS A 56 -10.69 -8.24 -4.96
CA LYS A 56 -11.74 -9.11 -5.51
C LYS A 56 -12.37 -8.50 -6.77
N PHE A 57 -12.70 -7.21 -6.71
CA PHE A 57 -13.27 -6.47 -7.84
C PHE A 57 -12.30 -6.44 -9.04
N SER A 58 -11.02 -6.11 -8.81
CA SER A 58 -9.99 -6.07 -9.85
C SER A 58 -9.80 -7.44 -10.51
N ASN A 59 -9.69 -8.50 -9.71
CA ASN A 59 -9.54 -9.87 -10.22
C ASN A 59 -10.74 -10.29 -11.08
N ASN A 60 -11.98 -9.95 -10.68
CA ASN A 60 -13.19 -10.22 -11.46
C ASN A 60 -13.22 -9.51 -12.83
N LEU A 61 -12.44 -8.44 -12.98
CA LEU A 61 -12.29 -7.69 -14.24
C LEU A 61 -11.06 -8.11 -15.06
N GLY A 62 -10.34 -9.16 -14.64
CA GLY A 62 -9.12 -9.62 -15.28
C GLY A 62 -7.89 -8.75 -14.96
N ILE A 63 -7.96 -7.90 -13.94
CA ILE A 63 -6.85 -7.05 -13.50
C ILE A 63 -6.13 -7.76 -12.36
N GLY A 64 -4.99 -8.39 -12.69
CA GLY A 64 -4.20 -9.18 -11.73
C GLY A 64 -3.06 -8.41 -11.06
N LYS A 65 -2.83 -7.14 -11.41
CA LYS A 65 -1.71 -6.35 -10.89
C LYS A 65 -2.14 -4.94 -10.50
N LEU A 66 -2.34 -4.73 -9.20
CA LEU A 66 -2.42 -3.39 -8.60
C LEU A 66 -1.02 -3.01 -8.13
N CYS A 67 -0.41 -2.03 -8.82
CA CYS A 67 0.96 -1.62 -8.61
C CYS A 67 0.99 -0.39 -7.70
N LEU A 68 1.24 -0.60 -6.41
CA LEU A 68 1.29 0.43 -5.39
C LEU A 68 2.63 1.18 -5.41
N GLU A 69 2.57 2.49 -5.54
CA GLU A 69 3.73 3.35 -5.36
C GLU A 69 4.00 3.57 -3.87
N LEU A 70 5.23 3.25 -3.43
CA LEU A 70 5.64 3.30 -2.03
C LEU A 70 5.96 4.75 -1.63
N HIS A 71 4.91 5.53 -1.37
CA HIS A 71 4.99 6.98 -1.20
C HIS A 71 4.73 7.38 0.27
N GLY A 72 5.47 8.38 0.80
CA GLY A 72 5.17 8.94 2.12
C GLY A 72 3.75 9.50 2.20
N HIS A 73 3.14 9.59 3.38
CA HIS A 73 1.72 10.00 3.49
C HIS A 73 0.73 9.03 2.79
N GLN A 74 1.11 7.75 2.66
CA GLN A 74 0.24 6.64 2.26
C GLN A 74 0.26 5.56 3.35
N ALA A 75 -0.77 4.71 3.40
CA ALA A 75 -0.76 3.54 4.29
C ALA A 75 0.34 2.53 3.90
N VAL A 76 0.56 2.35 2.59
CA VAL A 76 1.65 1.54 2.03
C VAL A 76 2.74 2.47 1.51
N TYR A 77 3.70 2.79 2.38
CA TYR A 77 4.77 3.75 2.08
C TYR A 77 6.16 3.12 2.04
N ASN A 78 6.30 1.85 2.43
CA ASN A 78 7.57 1.13 2.39
C ASN A 78 7.39 -0.37 2.13
N VAL A 79 8.50 -1.08 1.97
CA VAL A 79 8.52 -2.52 1.68
C VAL A 79 7.77 -3.34 2.75
N GLN A 80 7.91 -3.01 4.03
CA GLN A 80 7.23 -3.73 5.13
C GLN A 80 5.71 -3.56 5.03
N THR A 81 5.24 -2.32 4.85
CA THR A 81 3.81 -2.04 4.71
C THR A 81 3.20 -2.66 3.45
N LEU A 82 3.96 -2.77 2.36
CA LEU A 82 3.51 -3.46 1.15
C LEU A 82 3.28 -4.94 1.44
N PHE A 83 4.23 -5.61 2.09
CA PHE A 83 4.08 -7.02 2.44
C PHE A 83 2.96 -7.24 3.44
N ARG A 84 2.78 -6.36 4.45
CA ARG A 84 1.63 -6.40 5.35
C ARG A 84 0.30 -6.43 4.59
N LEU A 85 0.14 -5.53 3.61
CA LEU A 85 -1.07 -5.51 2.79
C LEU A 85 -1.18 -6.75 1.91
N ARG A 86 -0.13 -7.07 1.13
CA ARG A 86 -0.08 -8.20 0.20
C ARG A 86 -0.35 -9.54 0.88
N GLU A 87 0.22 -9.78 2.05
CA GLU A 87 -0.02 -11.00 2.83
C GLU A 87 -1.49 -11.13 3.27
N THR A 88 -2.18 -10.00 3.43
CA THR A 88 -3.58 -9.96 3.87
C THR A 88 -4.58 -10.06 2.72
N VAL A 89 -4.26 -9.54 1.52
CA VAL A 89 -5.21 -9.44 0.40
C VAL A 89 -4.80 -10.24 -0.84
N GLY A 90 -3.61 -10.81 -0.86
CA GLY A 90 -3.11 -11.68 -1.91
C GLY A 90 -2.20 -11.01 -2.93
N GLU A 91 -1.71 -11.82 -3.87
CA GLU A 91 -0.65 -11.44 -4.81
C GLU A 91 -1.07 -10.39 -5.83
N THR A 92 -2.35 -10.07 -5.97
CA THR A 92 -2.81 -8.98 -6.85
C THR A 92 -2.15 -7.64 -6.49
N VAL A 93 -1.75 -7.43 -5.23
CA VAL A 93 -1.03 -6.24 -4.78
C VAL A 93 0.48 -6.40 -4.94
N GLY A 94 1.10 -5.55 -5.73
CA GLY A 94 2.55 -5.42 -5.87
C GLY A 94 2.99 -3.96 -5.88
N ALA A 95 4.28 -3.72 -6.12
CA ALA A 95 4.87 -2.39 -6.17
C ALA A 95 4.88 -1.82 -7.60
N ASN A 96 4.54 -0.54 -7.71
CA ASN A 96 5.15 0.37 -8.68
C ASN A 96 6.43 0.92 -8.03
N TYR A 97 7.60 0.39 -8.38
CA TYR A 97 8.81 0.72 -7.64
C TYR A 97 9.50 1.98 -8.20
N ASP A 98 9.03 3.14 -7.72
CA ASP A 98 9.77 4.40 -7.83
C ASP A 98 10.73 4.55 -6.64
N PRO A 99 12.07 4.45 -6.84
CA PRO A 99 13.02 4.52 -5.74
C PRO A 99 13.12 5.92 -5.11
N SER A 100 12.64 6.99 -5.77
CA SER A 100 12.76 8.36 -5.26
C SER A 100 12.13 8.51 -3.86
N HIS A 101 11.01 7.83 -3.62
CA HIS A 101 10.28 7.89 -2.37
C HIS A 101 10.97 7.14 -1.22
N PRO A 102 11.27 5.83 -1.34
CA PRO A 102 12.10 5.14 -0.36
C PRO A 102 13.42 5.86 -0.08
N MET A 103 14.09 6.42 -1.10
CA MET A 103 15.37 7.13 -0.93
C MET A 103 15.24 8.36 -0.03
N TRP A 104 14.26 9.26 -0.27
CA TRP A 104 14.12 10.45 0.59
C TRP A 104 13.65 10.08 2.01
N MET A 105 12.91 8.97 2.16
CA MET A 105 12.54 8.40 3.46
C MET A 105 13.70 7.66 4.16
N GLY A 106 14.89 7.60 3.56
CA GLY A 106 16.11 7.05 4.17
C GLY A 106 16.33 5.55 3.92
N ALA A 107 15.61 4.92 3.00
CA ALA A 107 15.82 3.53 2.64
C ALA A 107 16.92 3.33 1.59
N ASP A 108 17.58 2.17 1.63
CA ASP A 108 18.46 1.70 0.55
C ASP A 108 17.60 1.15 -0.61
N PRO A 109 17.65 1.77 -1.81
CA PRO A 109 16.82 1.34 -2.92
C PRO A 109 17.22 -0.04 -3.47
N ILE A 110 18.50 -0.41 -3.38
CA ILE A 110 18.98 -1.73 -3.85
C ILE A 110 18.49 -2.82 -2.91
N ALA A 111 18.56 -2.58 -1.59
CA ALA A 111 18.01 -3.51 -0.60
C ALA A 111 16.50 -3.68 -0.77
N ALA A 112 15.78 -2.58 -1.05
CA ALA A 112 14.34 -2.62 -1.30
C ALA A 112 13.99 -3.46 -2.54
N VAL A 113 14.67 -3.27 -3.68
CA VAL A 113 14.46 -4.09 -4.89
C VAL A 113 14.68 -5.57 -4.60
N ARG A 114 15.77 -5.92 -3.91
CA ARG A 114 16.07 -7.32 -3.53
C ARG A 114 14.98 -7.93 -2.65
N LYS A 115 14.44 -7.15 -1.71
CA LYS A 115 13.39 -7.62 -0.80
C LYS A 115 12.03 -7.73 -1.46
N LEU A 116 11.69 -6.81 -2.37
CA LEU A 116 10.43 -6.82 -3.12
C LEU A 116 10.37 -7.98 -4.12
N GLY A 117 11.47 -8.27 -4.83
CA GLY A 117 11.57 -9.42 -5.73
C GLY A 117 10.42 -9.49 -6.74
N SER A 118 9.69 -10.60 -6.76
CA SER A 118 8.55 -10.82 -7.67
C SER A 118 7.34 -9.91 -7.39
N ALA A 119 7.31 -9.19 -6.27
CA ALA A 119 6.26 -8.22 -5.98
C ALA A 119 6.40 -6.92 -6.78
N ILE A 120 7.49 -6.70 -7.54
CA ILE A 120 7.63 -5.53 -8.42
C ILE A 120 6.86 -5.77 -9.72
N TYR A 121 5.82 -4.97 -9.97
CA TYR A 121 4.91 -5.11 -11.12
C TYR A 121 5.06 -4.03 -12.18
N TYR A 122 5.65 -2.90 -11.80
CA TYR A 122 6.03 -1.78 -12.63
C TYR A 122 7.25 -1.11 -11.98
#